data_AF-A0A081CRN0-F1
#
_entry.id   AF-A0A081CRN0-F1
#
_cell.length_a   1.000
_cell.length_b   1.000
_cell.length_c   1.000
_cell.angle_alpha   90.00
_cell.angle_beta   90.00
_cell.angle_gamma   90.00
#
_symmetry.space_group_name_H-M   'P 1'
#
loop_
_entity.id
_entity.type
_entity.pdbx_description
1 polymer ?
#
loop_
_entity_poly.entity_id
_entity_poly.type
_entity_poly.pdbx_seq_one_letter_code
_entity_poly.pdbx_strand_id
1 'polypeptide(L)'
;MPGVTEETKQNAEKLFYHKVDTAAAIVRDKLLAGVPLTGLDEEHWARFVLSLATRNPDDIAAAKAITAKLLKEPDQKTEAIYAKMKKEGYPETASELLTMAFPYASEIAAINSTVKNNQNRKFLDLIKSMEWKVIDVSPAKRRLLTSDRPLMMSKGLLREDGYIWLPISPTKLFTAATLQFFGAQVAMEPLSRTIRDVNSTQIGQARKYVYGCDGSEIANVRKGMSKMKPPALMRMSGKN
;
A
#
# COMPACT_ATOMS: atom_id res chain seq x y z
N MET A 1 29.69 3.96 -3.34
CA MET A 1 29.80 5.38 -2.97
C MET A 1 29.77 5.49 -1.46
N PRO A 2 30.77 6.13 -0.82
CA PRO A 2 30.74 6.45 0.61
C PRO A 2 29.73 7.58 0.87
N GLY A 3 28.96 7.50 1.95
CA GLY A 3 28.26 8.68 2.50
C GLY A 3 26.74 8.78 2.35
N VAL A 4 25.98 7.68 2.26
CA VAL A 4 24.51 7.78 2.41
C VAL A 4 24.17 7.88 3.91
N THR A 5 24.08 9.10 4.42
CA THR A 5 23.58 9.39 5.78
C THR A 5 22.10 8.99 5.91
N GLU A 6 21.64 8.73 7.13
CA GLU A 6 20.22 8.42 7.43
C GLU A 6 19.26 9.50 6.91
N GLU A 7 19.74 10.75 6.92
CA GLU A 7 19.08 11.92 6.35
C GLU A 7 18.83 11.79 4.84
N THR A 8 19.77 11.21 4.09
CA THR A 8 19.63 10.97 2.64
C THR A 8 18.62 9.84 2.34
N LYS A 9 18.49 8.85 3.24
CA LYS A 9 17.56 7.70 3.10
C LYS A 9 16.11 8.11 3.35
N GLN A 10 15.85 8.83 4.46
CA GLN A 10 14.53 9.42 4.70
C GLN A 10 14.15 10.38 3.57
N ASN A 11 15.11 11.11 3.00
CA ASN A 11 14.85 12.00 1.88
C ASN A 11 14.37 11.27 0.62
N ALA A 12 14.94 10.12 0.24
CA ALA A 12 14.50 9.42 -0.97
C ALA A 12 13.06 8.87 -0.87
N GLU A 13 12.74 8.20 0.24
CA GLU A 13 11.39 7.68 0.51
C GLU A 13 10.37 8.83 0.63
N LYS A 14 10.73 9.88 1.39
CA LYS A 14 9.91 11.08 1.57
C LYS A 14 9.69 11.81 0.26
N LEU A 15 10.70 11.97 -0.60
CA LEU A 15 10.58 12.62 -1.90
C LEU A 15 9.70 11.81 -2.87
N PHE A 16 9.85 10.48 -2.90
CA PHE A 16 9.00 9.63 -3.74
C PHE A 16 7.54 9.69 -3.30
N TYR A 17 7.28 9.46 -2.02
CA TYR A 17 5.92 9.47 -1.49
C TYR A 17 5.29 10.84 -1.48
N HIS A 18 6.06 11.91 -1.27
CA HIS A 18 5.57 13.27 -1.44
C HIS A 18 5.05 13.51 -2.86
N LYS A 19 5.77 13.07 -3.90
CA LYS A 19 5.31 13.17 -5.30
C LYS A 19 4.04 12.36 -5.55
N VAL A 20 4.00 11.11 -5.07
CA VAL A 20 2.81 10.25 -5.20
C VAL A 20 1.60 10.89 -4.51
N ASP A 21 1.77 11.38 -3.28
CA ASP A 21 0.68 11.93 -2.47
C ASP A 21 0.20 13.27 -3.01
N THR A 22 1.10 14.10 -3.55
CA THR A 22 0.75 15.38 -4.20
C THR A 22 -0.09 15.15 -5.45
N ALA A 23 0.32 14.21 -6.31
CA ALA A 23 -0.44 13.84 -7.49
C ALA A 23 -1.80 13.23 -7.10
N ALA A 24 -1.82 12.37 -6.08
CA ALA A 24 -3.04 11.75 -5.58
C ALA A 24 -4.02 12.76 -4.97
N ALA A 25 -3.55 13.82 -4.32
CA ALA A 25 -4.41 14.85 -3.77
C ALA A 25 -5.20 15.57 -4.87
N ILE A 26 -4.57 15.87 -6.01
CA ILE A 26 -5.23 16.46 -7.19
C ILE A 26 -6.32 15.51 -7.71
N VAL A 27 -6.01 14.21 -7.83
CA VAL A 27 -6.99 13.22 -8.31
C VAL A 27 -8.12 13.00 -7.30
N ARG A 28 -7.83 13.00 -5.99
CA ARG A 28 -8.83 12.97 -4.93
C ARG A 28 -9.80 14.13 -5.09
N ASP A 29 -9.32 15.33 -5.32
CA ASP A 29 -10.18 16.51 -5.44
C ASP A 29 -11.10 16.41 -6.66
N LYS A 30 -10.59 15.86 -7.78
CA LYS A 30 -11.43 15.50 -8.95
C LYS A 30 -12.50 14.46 -8.59
N LEU A 31 -12.12 13.38 -7.90
CA LEU A 31 -13.04 12.33 -7.44
C LEU A 31 -14.13 12.90 -6.51
N LEU A 32 -13.77 13.80 -5.60
CA LEU A 32 -14.71 14.46 -4.69
C LEU A 32 -15.69 15.38 -5.45
N ALA A 33 -15.21 16.06 -6.49
CA ALA A 33 -15.99 16.93 -7.36
C ALA A 33 -16.80 16.19 -8.44
N GLY A 34 -16.62 14.86 -8.58
CA GLY A 34 -17.26 14.08 -9.65
C GLY A 34 -16.73 14.41 -11.05
N VAL A 35 -15.53 14.97 -11.15
CA VAL A 35 -14.89 15.27 -12.44
C VAL A 35 -14.36 13.96 -13.04
N PRO A 36 -14.66 13.66 -14.32
CA PRO A 36 -14.12 12.48 -14.99
C PRO A 36 -12.58 12.45 -14.95
N LEU A 37 -12.03 11.27 -14.68
CA LEU A 37 -10.58 11.07 -14.67
C LEU A 37 -10.03 10.86 -16.08
N THR A 38 -8.80 11.33 -16.29
CA THR A 38 -8.01 11.03 -17.49
C THR A 38 -7.08 9.83 -17.24
N GLY A 39 -6.50 9.25 -18.28
CA GLY A 39 -5.57 8.11 -18.12
C GLY A 39 -4.35 8.41 -17.24
N LEU A 40 -3.90 9.68 -17.17
CA LEU A 40 -2.84 10.09 -16.25
C LEU A 40 -3.34 10.20 -14.80
N ASP A 41 -4.58 10.65 -14.60
CA ASP A 41 -5.20 10.66 -13.27
C ASP A 41 -5.36 9.24 -12.73
N GLU A 42 -5.79 8.31 -13.57
CA GLU A 42 -5.93 6.88 -13.22
C GLU A 42 -4.57 6.27 -12.82
N GLU A 43 -3.51 6.57 -13.56
CA GLU A 43 -2.16 6.12 -13.24
C GLU A 43 -1.69 6.64 -11.87
N HIS A 44 -1.88 7.94 -11.60
CA HIS A 44 -1.52 8.54 -10.32
C HIS A 44 -2.33 7.95 -9.16
N TRP A 45 -3.64 7.77 -9.35
CA TRP A 45 -4.52 7.22 -8.33
C TRP A 45 -4.22 5.76 -8.02
N ALA A 46 -4.07 4.92 -9.05
CA ALA A 46 -3.71 3.51 -8.87
C ALA A 46 -2.38 3.34 -8.14
N ARG A 47 -1.39 4.19 -8.46
CA ARG A 47 -0.09 4.19 -7.79
C ARG A 47 -0.20 4.62 -6.33
N PHE A 48 -1.03 5.61 -6.03
CA PHE A 48 -1.33 6.01 -4.66
C PHE A 48 -1.99 4.88 -3.87
N VAL A 49 -3.05 4.28 -4.40
CA VAL A 49 -3.75 3.14 -3.80
C VAL A 49 -2.79 1.97 -3.54
N LEU A 50 -1.98 1.59 -4.53
CA LEU A 50 -0.98 0.53 -4.36
C LEU A 50 0.05 0.89 -3.28
N SER A 51 0.48 2.14 -3.22
CA SER A 51 1.44 2.58 -2.21
C SER A 51 0.87 2.53 -0.79
N LEU A 52 -0.42 2.79 -0.59
CA LEU A 52 -1.05 2.61 0.72
C LEU A 52 -1.03 1.15 1.20
N ALA A 53 -1.02 0.19 0.26
CA ALA A 53 -0.94 -1.23 0.59
C ALA A 53 0.45 -1.65 1.08
N THR A 54 1.50 -0.90 0.76
CA THR A 54 2.92 -1.30 0.98
C THR A 54 3.68 -0.38 1.93
N ARG A 55 3.06 0.72 2.37
CA ARG A 55 3.67 1.77 3.21
C ARG A 55 3.57 1.53 4.72
N ASN A 56 3.01 0.41 5.17
CA ASN A 56 2.89 0.21 6.61
C ASN A 56 4.22 -0.25 7.24
N PRO A 57 4.54 0.16 8.49
CA PRO A 57 5.82 -0.17 9.12
C PRO A 57 6.11 -1.67 9.24
N ASP A 58 5.06 -2.50 9.38
CA ASP A 58 5.23 -3.96 9.49
C ASP A 58 5.65 -4.56 8.15
N ASP A 59 5.10 -4.08 7.04
CA ASP A 59 5.46 -4.51 5.69
C ASP A 59 6.85 -4.03 5.30
N ILE A 60 7.23 -2.81 5.69
CA ILE A 60 8.59 -2.30 5.52
C ILE A 60 9.56 -3.13 6.37
N ALA A 61 9.22 -3.45 7.62
CA ALA A 61 10.05 -4.30 8.47
C ALA A 61 10.16 -5.73 7.91
N ALA A 62 9.07 -6.30 7.39
CA ALA A 62 9.07 -7.59 6.74
C ALA A 62 9.91 -7.58 5.46
N ALA A 63 9.81 -6.53 4.64
CA ALA A 63 10.65 -6.34 3.47
C ALA A 63 12.13 -6.24 3.84
N LYS A 64 12.47 -5.43 4.87
CA LYS A 64 13.84 -5.35 5.42
C LYS A 64 14.35 -6.72 5.86
N ALA A 65 13.53 -7.51 6.55
CA ALA A 65 13.90 -8.85 7.01
C ALA A 65 14.13 -9.83 5.84
N ILE A 66 13.23 -9.84 4.85
CA ILE A 66 13.37 -10.66 3.64
C ILE A 66 14.63 -10.28 2.87
N THR A 67 14.85 -8.98 2.65
CA THR A 67 16.04 -8.47 1.96
C THR A 67 17.32 -8.80 2.71
N ALA A 68 17.34 -8.65 4.05
CA ALA A 68 18.49 -9.03 4.86
C ALA A 68 18.81 -10.52 4.73
N LYS A 69 17.79 -11.38 4.64
CA LYS A 69 17.98 -12.81 4.37
C LYS A 69 18.56 -13.05 2.97
N LEU A 70 17.97 -12.47 1.93
CA LEU A 70 18.43 -12.63 0.54
C LEU A 70 19.87 -12.16 0.31
N LEU A 71 20.32 -11.13 1.04
CA LEU A 71 21.71 -10.65 0.96
C LEU A 71 22.69 -11.60 1.64
N LYS A 72 22.30 -12.24 2.76
CA LYS A 72 23.14 -13.23 3.46
C LYS A 72 23.18 -14.56 2.73
N GLU A 73 22.05 -14.95 2.15
CA GLU A 73 21.86 -16.24 1.49
C GLU A 73 21.36 -16.00 0.05
N PRO A 74 22.21 -15.46 -0.84
CA PRO A 74 21.87 -15.25 -2.24
C PRO A 74 21.58 -16.59 -2.94
N ASP A 75 20.65 -16.56 -3.89
CA ASP A 75 20.32 -17.75 -4.68
C ASP A 75 21.43 -18.12 -5.67
N GLN A 76 21.37 -19.35 -6.20
CA GLN A 76 22.37 -19.84 -7.18
C GLN A 76 22.48 -18.94 -8.42
N LYS A 77 21.38 -18.30 -8.81
CA LYS A 77 21.37 -17.38 -9.95
C LYS A 77 22.20 -16.13 -9.68
N THR A 78 22.07 -15.57 -8.47
CA THR A 78 22.84 -14.40 -8.03
C THR A 78 24.33 -14.73 -7.92
N GLU A 79 24.68 -15.89 -7.36
CA GLU A 79 26.06 -16.37 -7.31
C GLU A 79 26.65 -16.60 -8.71
N ALA A 80 25.87 -17.18 -9.63
CA ALA A 80 26.31 -17.40 -11.01
C ALA A 80 26.50 -16.08 -11.79
N ILE A 81 25.67 -15.07 -11.54
CA ILE A 81 25.84 -13.73 -12.09
C ILE A 81 27.10 -13.08 -11.51
N TYR A 82 27.33 -13.22 -10.21
CA TYR A 82 28.52 -12.71 -9.55
C TYR A 82 29.81 -13.32 -10.09
N ALA A 83 29.87 -14.65 -10.22
CA ALA A 83 31.03 -15.36 -10.75
C ALA A 83 31.45 -14.86 -12.15
N LYS A 84 30.49 -14.44 -12.98
CA LYS A 84 30.75 -13.86 -14.31
C LYS A 84 31.28 -12.43 -14.27
N MET A 85 31.02 -11.69 -13.19
CA MET A 85 31.39 -10.28 -13.04
C MET A 85 32.55 -10.07 -12.03
N LYS A 86 32.97 -11.12 -11.32
CA LYS A 86 34.03 -11.09 -10.32
C LYS A 86 35.33 -10.59 -10.97
N LYS A 87 35.96 -9.61 -10.32
CA LYS A 87 37.25 -9.02 -10.73
C LYS A 87 38.32 -9.41 -9.73
N GLU A 88 39.58 -9.25 -10.13
CA GLU A 88 40.71 -9.43 -9.22
C GLU A 88 40.58 -8.51 -8.00
N GLY A 89 40.79 -9.07 -6.80
CA GLY A 89 40.59 -8.37 -5.52
C GLY A 89 39.16 -8.34 -4.98
N TYR A 90 38.19 -8.96 -5.67
CA TYR A 90 36.83 -9.09 -5.15
C TYR A 90 36.67 -10.33 -4.25
N PRO A 91 35.73 -10.34 -3.29
CA PRO A 91 35.47 -11.47 -2.38
C PRO A 91 35.13 -12.77 -3.11
N GLU A 92 35.22 -13.92 -2.43
CA GLU A 92 35.00 -15.21 -3.09
C GLU A 92 33.55 -15.42 -3.48
N THR A 93 32.61 -14.95 -2.66
CA THR A 93 31.17 -15.17 -2.87
C THR A 93 30.40 -13.86 -3.07
N ALA A 94 29.23 -13.96 -3.71
CA ALA A 94 28.32 -12.82 -3.83
C ALA A 94 27.85 -12.38 -2.44
N SER A 95 27.61 -13.32 -1.54
CA SER A 95 27.24 -13.04 -0.14
C SER A 95 28.26 -12.15 0.58
N GLU A 96 29.56 -12.47 0.46
CA GLU A 96 30.63 -11.67 1.04
C GLU A 96 30.71 -10.28 0.42
N LEU A 97 30.62 -10.17 -0.92
CA LEU A 97 30.61 -8.86 -1.58
C LEU A 97 29.40 -8.03 -1.15
N LEU A 98 28.20 -8.61 -1.12
CA LEU A 98 26.96 -7.92 -0.77
C LEU A 98 26.94 -7.48 0.70
N THR A 99 27.55 -8.26 1.58
CA THR A 99 27.69 -7.94 3.01
C THR A 99 28.77 -6.88 3.25
N MET A 100 29.87 -6.92 2.50
CA MET A 100 31.02 -6.03 2.68
C MET A 100 30.85 -4.67 1.98
N ALA A 101 30.19 -4.64 0.82
CA ALA A 101 30.09 -3.42 0.00
C ALA A 101 29.10 -2.38 0.57
N PHE A 102 28.16 -2.77 1.43
CA PHE A 102 27.09 -1.87 1.88
C PHE A 102 26.55 -2.24 3.27
N PRO A 103 27.02 -1.59 4.36
CA PRO A 103 26.45 -1.73 5.71
C PRO A 103 24.95 -1.38 5.80
N TYR A 104 24.42 -0.68 4.78
CA TYR A 104 23.03 -0.25 4.65
C TYR A 104 22.30 -0.88 3.45
N ALA A 105 22.87 -1.92 2.81
CA ALA A 105 22.27 -2.54 1.62
C ALA A 105 20.87 -3.07 1.87
N SER A 106 20.61 -3.65 3.04
CA SER A 106 19.29 -4.18 3.39
C SER A 106 18.21 -3.10 3.45
N GLU A 107 18.54 -1.91 3.95
CA GLU A 107 17.60 -0.79 4.04
C GLU A 107 17.37 -0.11 2.70
N ILE A 108 18.45 0.13 1.94
CA ILE A 108 18.37 0.70 0.59
C ILE A 108 17.62 -0.25 -0.34
N ALA A 109 17.90 -1.55 -0.26
CA ALA A 109 17.20 -2.55 -1.05
C ALA A 109 15.75 -2.76 -0.58
N ALA A 110 15.41 -2.56 0.70
CA ALA A 110 14.01 -2.54 1.15
C ALA A 110 13.24 -1.33 0.60
N ILE A 111 13.80 -0.12 0.68
CA ILE A 111 13.19 1.09 0.12
C ILE A 111 13.05 0.96 -1.41
N ASN A 112 14.11 0.53 -2.09
CA ASN A 112 14.08 0.31 -3.54
C ASN A 112 13.12 -0.82 -3.93
N SER A 113 12.98 -1.87 -3.11
CA SER A 113 12.00 -2.94 -3.31
C SER A 113 10.58 -2.40 -3.16
N THR A 114 10.30 -1.57 -2.16
CA THR A 114 8.98 -0.94 -2.00
C THR A 114 8.67 0.02 -3.16
N VAL A 115 9.64 0.83 -3.60
CA VAL A 115 9.49 1.70 -4.77
C VAL A 115 9.25 0.87 -6.04
N LYS A 116 10.01 -0.22 -6.24
CA LYS A 116 9.87 -1.12 -7.40
C LYS A 116 8.54 -1.89 -7.37
N ASN A 117 8.10 -2.33 -6.21
CA ASN A 117 6.79 -2.97 -6.03
C ASN A 117 5.64 -1.99 -6.30
N ASN A 118 5.79 -0.71 -5.91
CA ASN A 118 4.86 0.36 -6.25
C ASN A 118 4.90 0.77 -7.73
N GLN A 119 5.85 0.24 -8.50
CA GLN A 119 5.93 0.34 -9.96
C GLN A 119 5.51 -0.97 -10.66
N ASN A 120 4.97 -1.95 -9.91
CA ASN A 120 4.55 -3.22 -10.49
C ASN A 120 3.36 -3.00 -11.42
N ARG A 121 3.65 -2.99 -12.73
CA ARG A 121 2.67 -2.77 -13.79
C ARG A 121 1.46 -3.69 -13.69
N LYS A 122 1.66 -4.96 -13.35
CA LYS A 122 0.53 -5.91 -13.22
C LYS A 122 -0.50 -5.46 -12.19
N PHE A 123 -0.06 -4.94 -11.03
CA PHE A 123 -0.99 -4.45 -10.00
C PHE A 123 -1.57 -3.08 -10.35
N LEU A 124 -0.76 -2.19 -10.94
CA LEU A 124 -1.26 -0.89 -11.39
C LEU A 124 -2.34 -1.05 -12.45
N ASP A 125 -2.10 -1.89 -13.45
CA ASP A 125 -3.03 -2.16 -14.54
C ASP A 125 -4.29 -2.87 -14.03
N LEU A 126 -4.15 -3.79 -13.06
CA LEU A 126 -5.30 -4.41 -12.38
C LEU A 126 -6.18 -3.37 -11.67
N ILE A 127 -5.58 -2.46 -10.89
CA ILE A 127 -6.35 -1.43 -10.18
C ILE A 127 -7.04 -0.51 -11.18
N LYS A 128 -6.37 -0.14 -12.28
CA LYS A 128 -6.92 0.69 -13.36
C LYS A 128 -8.06 0.00 -14.12
N SER A 129 -8.03 -1.33 -14.24
CA SER A 129 -9.10 -2.08 -14.91
C SER A 129 -10.36 -2.26 -14.05
N MET A 130 -10.31 -1.93 -12.76
CA MET A 130 -11.48 -2.01 -11.89
C MET A 130 -12.48 -0.89 -12.17
N GLU A 131 -13.76 -1.14 -11.93
CA GLU A 131 -14.78 -0.10 -11.96
C GLU A 131 -14.66 0.78 -10.71
N TRP A 132 -14.41 2.08 -10.92
CA TRP A 132 -14.24 3.04 -9.83
C TRP A 132 -15.51 3.86 -9.61
N LYS A 133 -15.90 4.01 -8.34
CA LYS A 133 -17.02 4.84 -7.90
C LYS A 133 -16.69 5.58 -6.61
N VAL A 134 -17.35 6.72 -6.41
CA VAL A 134 -17.37 7.43 -5.13
C VAL A 134 -18.77 7.36 -4.56
N ILE A 135 -18.90 6.71 -3.41
CA ILE A 135 -20.16 6.63 -2.67
C ILE A 135 -20.26 7.83 -1.74
N ASP A 136 -21.35 8.58 -1.87
CA ASP A 136 -21.68 9.69 -0.99
C ASP A 136 -22.51 9.21 0.20
N VAL A 137 -21.90 9.29 1.39
CA VAL A 137 -22.55 8.94 2.65
C VAL A 137 -22.94 10.18 3.46
N SER A 138 -22.91 11.38 2.87
CA SER A 138 -23.37 12.61 3.52
C SER A 138 -24.80 12.55 4.06
N PRO A 139 -25.76 11.82 3.45
CA PRO A 139 -27.12 11.70 4.00
C PRO A 139 -27.18 10.94 5.33
N ALA A 140 -26.17 10.16 5.67
CA ALA A 140 -26.12 9.43 6.92
C ALA A 140 -25.63 10.32 8.08
N LYS A 141 -26.17 10.06 9.28
CA LYS A 141 -25.77 10.77 10.51
C LYS A 141 -24.32 10.46 10.93
N ARG A 142 -23.85 9.24 10.70
CA ARG A 142 -22.48 8.82 11.04
C ARG A 142 -21.51 9.21 9.94
N ARG A 143 -20.27 9.51 10.32
CA ARG A 143 -19.18 9.81 9.39
C ARG A 143 -18.22 8.65 9.26
N LEU A 144 -17.53 8.60 8.12
CA LEU A 144 -16.47 7.63 7.87
C LEU A 144 -15.26 7.96 8.76
N LEU A 145 -14.65 6.92 9.31
CA LEU A 145 -13.35 6.99 9.95
C LEU A 145 -12.26 6.68 8.92
N THR A 146 -11.03 7.06 9.24
CA THR A 146 -9.82 6.56 8.57
C THR A 146 -8.77 6.19 9.61
N SER A 147 -7.64 5.63 9.20
CA SER A 147 -6.61 5.15 10.13
C SER A 147 -5.21 5.24 9.54
N ASP A 148 -4.21 4.86 10.33
CA ASP A 148 -2.84 4.67 9.86
C ASP A 148 -2.68 3.52 8.85
N ARG A 149 -3.74 2.72 8.63
CA ARG A 149 -3.84 1.73 7.56
C ARG A 149 -5.16 1.93 6.84
N PRO A 150 -5.31 2.94 5.97
CA PRO A 150 -6.62 3.37 5.50
C PRO A 150 -7.19 2.47 4.38
N LEU A 151 -6.36 1.70 3.70
CA LEU A 151 -6.76 0.89 2.55
C LEU A 151 -7.44 -0.40 3.00
N MET A 152 -8.68 -0.62 2.55
CA MET A 152 -9.41 -1.87 2.75
C MET A 152 -9.43 -2.65 1.43
N MET A 153 -9.22 -3.95 1.51
CA MET A 153 -9.19 -4.82 0.33
C MET A 153 -9.66 -6.23 0.65
N SER A 154 -10.22 -6.90 -0.36
CA SER A 154 -10.55 -8.32 -0.26
C SER A 154 -9.29 -9.19 -0.17
N LYS A 155 -9.45 -10.47 0.19
CA LYS A 155 -8.32 -11.43 0.31
C LYS A 155 -7.68 -11.81 -1.03
N GLY A 156 -8.08 -11.21 -2.14
CA GLY A 156 -7.46 -11.38 -3.44
C GLY A 156 -8.10 -10.47 -4.50
N LEU A 157 -7.34 -9.48 -4.98
CA LEU A 157 -7.80 -8.52 -5.98
C LEU A 157 -8.00 -9.10 -7.38
N LEU A 158 -7.39 -10.27 -7.66
CA LEU A 158 -7.56 -11.00 -8.92
C LEU A 158 -8.80 -11.89 -8.96
N ARG A 159 -9.52 -11.98 -7.84
CA ARG A 159 -10.77 -12.75 -7.78
C ARG A 159 -11.91 -11.92 -8.36
N GLU A 160 -12.96 -12.60 -8.80
CA GLU A 160 -14.19 -11.96 -9.28
C GLU A 160 -14.85 -11.05 -8.23
N ASP A 161 -14.70 -11.38 -6.94
CA ASP A 161 -15.12 -10.60 -5.77
C ASP A 161 -14.03 -9.65 -5.23
N GLY A 162 -13.06 -9.29 -6.09
CA GLY A 162 -12.00 -8.34 -5.80
C GLY A 162 -12.54 -6.93 -5.56
N TYR A 163 -12.26 -6.34 -4.40
CA TYR A 163 -12.62 -4.95 -4.13
C TYR A 163 -11.56 -4.19 -3.33
N ILE A 164 -11.59 -2.87 -3.49
CA ILE A 164 -10.81 -1.89 -2.73
C ILE A 164 -11.77 -0.82 -2.24
N TRP A 165 -11.76 -0.55 -0.93
CA TRP A 165 -12.46 0.58 -0.34
C TRP A 165 -11.47 1.52 0.37
N LEU A 166 -11.66 2.81 0.20
CA LEU A 166 -10.81 3.84 0.79
C LEU A 166 -11.64 5.07 1.17
N PRO A 167 -11.76 5.40 2.47
CA PRO A 167 -12.32 6.67 2.89
C PRO A 167 -11.45 7.82 2.38
N ILE A 168 -12.01 8.67 1.51
CA ILE A 168 -11.30 9.83 0.92
C ILE A 168 -11.77 11.16 1.52
N SER A 169 -12.88 11.14 2.27
CA SER A 169 -13.34 12.20 3.16
C SER A 169 -14.26 11.61 4.24
N PRO A 170 -14.70 12.40 5.24
CA PRO A 170 -15.70 11.93 6.22
C PRO A 170 -17.05 11.50 5.63
N THR A 171 -17.33 11.87 4.37
CA THR A 171 -18.62 11.62 3.69
C THR A 171 -18.46 10.97 2.32
N LYS A 172 -17.25 10.68 1.87
CA LYS A 172 -16.99 10.14 0.53
C LYS A 172 -16.10 8.90 0.64
N LEU A 173 -16.60 7.79 0.13
CA LEU A 173 -15.92 6.51 0.08
C LEU A 173 -15.54 6.19 -1.36
N PHE A 174 -14.24 6.11 -1.66
CA PHE A 174 -13.78 5.56 -2.93
C PHE A 174 -13.93 4.04 -2.92
N THR A 175 -14.44 3.48 -4.01
CA THR A 175 -14.57 2.04 -4.22
C THR A 175 -14.03 1.65 -5.59
N ALA A 176 -13.29 0.56 -5.67
CA ALA A 176 -12.91 -0.11 -6.92
C ALA A 176 -13.31 -1.59 -6.85
N ALA A 177 -13.89 -2.15 -7.91
CA ALA A 177 -14.29 -3.56 -7.98
C ALA A 177 -13.97 -4.20 -9.34
N THR A 178 -13.62 -5.49 -9.35
CA THR A 178 -13.32 -6.27 -10.57
C THR A 178 -14.55 -6.59 -11.42
N LEU A 179 -15.73 -6.74 -10.81
CA LEU A 179 -17.01 -6.98 -11.49
C LEU A 179 -18.04 -5.90 -11.13
N GLN A 180 -18.79 -5.44 -12.12
CA GLN A 180 -19.84 -4.43 -11.95
C GLN A 180 -20.94 -4.86 -10.96
N PHE A 181 -21.17 -6.17 -10.81
CA PHE A 181 -22.19 -6.71 -9.91
C PHE A 181 -21.92 -6.37 -8.44
N PHE A 182 -20.65 -6.33 -8.01
CA PHE A 182 -20.30 -6.00 -6.63
C PHE A 182 -20.42 -4.50 -6.37
N GLY A 183 -19.99 -3.65 -7.32
CA GLY A 183 -20.18 -2.20 -7.24
C GLY A 183 -21.65 -1.79 -7.15
N ALA A 184 -22.53 -2.48 -7.89
CA ALA A 184 -23.98 -2.27 -7.83
C ALA A 184 -24.61 -2.77 -6.51
N GLN A 185 -24.19 -3.93 -5.99
CA GLN A 185 -24.68 -4.43 -4.69
C GLN A 185 -24.30 -3.50 -3.52
N VAL A 186 -23.07 -2.97 -3.51
CA VAL A 186 -22.64 -2.03 -2.47
C VAL A 186 -23.44 -0.72 -2.53
N ALA A 187 -23.87 -0.30 -3.72
CA ALA A 187 -24.77 0.85 -3.88
C ALA A 187 -26.21 0.58 -3.38
N MET A 188 -26.64 -0.68 -3.31
CA MET A 188 -27.95 -1.08 -2.78
C MET A 188 -27.96 -1.34 -1.27
N GLU A 189 -26.80 -1.50 -0.64
CA GLU A 189 -26.70 -1.66 0.81
C GLU A 189 -27.06 -0.35 1.55
N PRO A 190 -27.78 -0.40 2.68
CA PRO A 190 -28.06 0.78 3.47
C PRO A 190 -26.77 1.49 3.89
N LEU A 191 -26.69 2.81 3.66
CA LEU A 191 -25.50 3.61 3.99
C LEU A 191 -25.03 3.42 5.44
N SER A 192 -25.97 3.23 6.37
CA SER A 192 -25.67 2.99 7.78
C SER A 192 -24.87 1.70 8.03
N ARG A 193 -25.09 0.67 7.21
CA ARG A 193 -24.33 -0.58 7.26
C ARG A 193 -22.97 -0.41 6.60
N THR A 194 -22.90 0.21 5.41
CA THR A 194 -21.64 0.53 4.74
C THR A 194 -20.70 1.32 5.64
N ILE A 195 -21.19 2.38 6.30
CA ILE A 195 -20.39 3.18 7.24
C ILE A 195 -19.93 2.34 8.44
N ARG A 196 -20.80 1.48 8.98
CA ARG A 196 -20.45 0.62 10.11
C ARG A 196 -19.34 -0.36 9.74
N ASP A 197 -19.43 -0.98 8.56
CA ASP A 197 -18.47 -1.98 8.10
C ASP A 197 -17.12 -1.32 7.78
N VAL A 198 -17.14 -0.15 7.13
CA VAL A 198 -15.95 0.68 6.92
C VAL A 198 -15.31 1.07 8.25
N ASN A 199 -16.06 1.69 9.17
CA ASN A 199 -15.54 2.15 10.44
C ASN A 199 -15.00 1.00 11.30
N SER A 200 -15.71 -0.13 11.34
CA SER A 200 -15.26 -1.31 12.08
C SER A 200 -13.96 -1.87 11.52
N THR A 201 -13.81 -1.85 10.19
CA THR A 201 -12.58 -2.28 9.53
C THR A 201 -11.43 -1.31 9.78
N GLN A 202 -11.66 -0.01 9.63
CA GLN A 202 -10.67 1.04 9.93
C GLN A 202 -10.16 0.94 11.36
N ILE A 203 -11.06 0.78 12.33
CA ILE A 203 -10.72 0.55 13.73
C ILE A 203 -9.91 -0.75 13.87
N GLY A 204 -10.41 -1.86 13.35
CA GLY A 204 -9.80 -3.17 13.49
C GLY A 204 -8.39 -3.27 12.91
N GLN A 205 -8.15 -2.61 11.77
CA GLN A 205 -6.86 -2.65 11.07
C GLN A 205 -5.87 -1.59 11.53
N ALA A 206 -6.33 -0.53 12.21
CA ALA A 206 -5.45 0.49 12.79
C ALA A 206 -4.40 -0.13 13.73
N ARG A 207 -3.21 0.48 13.78
CA ARG A 207 -2.13 0.12 14.73
C ARG A 207 -1.77 1.24 15.66
N LYS A 208 -1.77 2.46 15.16
CA LYS A 208 -1.38 3.62 15.96
C LYS A 208 -2.48 4.65 16.10
N TYR A 209 -3.24 4.91 15.03
CA TYR A 209 -4.19 6.01 15.02
C TYR A 209 -5.47 5.66 14.27
N VAL A 210 -6.60 6.07 14.84
CA VAL A 210 -7.89 6.17 14.15
C VAL A 210 -8.27 7.64 14.14
N TYR A 211 -8.68 8.13 12.98
CA TYR A 211 -9.06 9.51 12.75
C TYR A 211 -10.55 9.59 12.43
N GLY A 212 -11.24 10.56 13.04
CA GLY A 212 -12.65 10.87 12.81
C GLY A 212 -12.91 12.36 13.01
N CYS A 213 -14.10 12.82 12.66
CA CYS A 213 -14.48 14.23 12.83
C CYS A 213 -14.66 14.65 14.30
N ASP A 214 -14.99 13.70 15.16
CA ASP A 214 -15.28 13.92 16.57
C ASP A 214 -15.02 12.64 17.40
N GLY A 215 -15.31 12.71 18.71
CA GLY A 215 -15.12 11.60 19.65
C GLY A 215 -16.25 10.56 19.68
N SER A 216 -17.24 10.61 18.79
CA SER A 216 -18.44 9.74 18.86
C SER A 216 -18.13 8.24 18.78
N GLU A 217 -17.02 7.87 18.12
CA GLU A 217 -16.62 6.46 17.93
C GLU A 217 -15.54 6.00 18.93
N ILE A 218 -15.16 6.81 19.94
CA ILE A 218 -14.09 6.48 20.91
C ILE A 218 -14.33 5.14 21.62
N ALA A 219 -15.58 4.84 22.00
CA ALA A 219 -15.90 3.59 22.67
C ALA A 219 -15.63 2.37 21.76
N ASN A 220 -15.94 2.49 20.46
CA ASN A 220 -15.67 1.45 19.48
C ASN A 220 -14.18 1.32 19.19
N VAL A 221 -13.45 2.43 19.13
CA VAL A 221 -11.98 2.44 19.00
C VAL A 221 -11.34 1.67 20.16
N ARG A 222 -11.67 2.02 21.42
CA ARG A 222 -11.13 1.35 22.62
C ARG A 222 -11.41 -0.16 22.62
N LYS A 223 -12.59 -0.56 22.14
CA LYS A 223 -12.99 -1.97 22.09
C LYS A 223 -12.38 -2.73 20.92
N GLY A 224 -12.16 -2.09 19.78
CA GLY A 224 -11.95 -2.75 18.50
C GLY A 224 -10.54 -2.63 17.91
N MET A 225 -9.76 -1.65 18.35
CA MET A 225 -8.50 -1.30 17.68
C MET A 225 -7.51 -2.46 17.63
N SER A 226 -6.87 -2.63 16.46
CA SER A 226 -5.84 -3.65 16.20
C SER A 226 -6.30 -5.11 16.29
N LYS A 227 -7.61 -5.39 16.36
CA LYS A 227 -8.15 -6.76 16.41
C LYS A 227 -8.15 -7.49 15.08
N MET A 228 -7.96 -6.80 13.95
CA MET A 228 -7.85 -7.43 12.62
C MET A 228 -6.40 -7.72 12.24
N LYS A 229 -6.19 -8.92 11.69
CA LYS A 229 -4.92 -9.29 11.07
C LYS A 229 -4.75 -8.51 9.77
N PRO A 230 -3.55 -7.97 9.47
CA PRO A 230 -3.33 -7.20 8.26
C PRO A 230 -3.49 -8.12 7.02
N PRO A 231 -4.05 -7.61 5.92
CA PRO A 231 -4.08 -8.33 4.66
C PRO A 231 -2.63 -8.58 4.19
N ALA A 232 -2.30 -9.84 3.88
CA ALA A 232 -0.95 -10.23 3.53
C ALA A 232 -0.68 -10.04 2.03
N LEU A 233 -0.50 -8.79 1.58
CA LEU A 233 -0.20 -8.51 0.16
C LEU A 233 1.11 -9.19 -0.29
N MET A 234 2.14 -9.17 0.57
CA MET A 234 3.47 -9.71 0.25
C MET A 234 3.59 -11.24 0.34
N ARG A 235 2.62 -11.96 0.91
CA ARG A 235 2.65 -13.44 0.90
C ARG A 235 2.36 -14.04 -0.49
N MET A 236 1.87 -13.22 -1.43
CA MET A 236 1.53 -13.67 -2.78
C MET A 236 2.74 -13.79 -3.72
N SER A 237 3.93 -13.30 -3.35
CA SER A 237 5.12 -13.33 -4.23
C SER A 237 6.07 -14.50 -3.93
N GLY A 238 5.79 -15.34 -2.94
CA GLY A 238 6.70 -16.40 -2.46
C GLY A 238 6.43 -17.81 -2.97
N LYS A 239 5.53 -17.97 -3.94
CA LYS A 239 5.26 -19.26 -4.59
C LYS A 239 5.32 -19.07 -6.10
N ASN A 240 6.51 -19.20 -6.65
CA ASN A 240 6.78 -19.71 -7.99
C ASN A 240 8.12 -20.42 -7.92
#